data_AF-A0A3D5YJH9-F1
#
_entry.id   AF-A0A3D5YJH9-F1
#
_cell.length_a   1.000
_cell.length_b   1.000
_cell.length_c   1.000
_cell.angle_alpha   90.00
_cell.angle_beta   90.00
_cell.angle_gamma   90.00
#
_symmetry.space_group_name_H-M   'P 1'
#
loop_
_entity.id
_entity.type
_entity.pdbx_description
1 polymer ?
#
loop_
_entity_poly.entity_id
_entity_poly.type
_entity_poly.pdbx_seq_one_letter_code
_entity_poly.pdbx_strand_id
1 'polypeptide(L)'
;MRFTQEDRFRHLYIIGQTGTGKSTLLITQAVEDMKAGNGFCILDPHGELCDFVMDRFPKERIDDLIYFDLSNTEYPLAFNPLDGTETEDERDVVTNDLIEMFVSMYGEEIFGPRIQDYFRNACFLLMEQPE
;
A
#
# COMPACT_ATOMS: atom_id res chain seq x y z
N MET A 1 20.17 -16.70 -1.23
CA MET A 1 20.11 -16.38 0.21
C MET A 1 18.75 -16.86 0.69
N ARG A 2 18.69 -17.65 1.76
CA ARG A 2 17.43 -18.22 2.26
C ARG A 2 17.16 -17.65 3.64
N PHE A 3 16.03 -16.98 3.80
CA PHE A 3 15.58 -16.47 5.09
C PHE A 3 14.58 -17.45 5.69
N THR A 4 14.69 -17.73 6.98
CA THR A 4 13.63 -18.47 7.69
C THR A 4 12.44 -17.53 7.94
N GLN A 5 11.26 -18.08 8.24
CA GLN A 5 10.13 -17.24 8.63
C GLN A 5 10.44 -16.38 9.86
N GLU A 6 11.21 -16.93 10.82
CA GLU A 6 11.63 -16.19 12.01
C GLU A 6 12.52 -14.99 11.67
N ASP A 7 13.44 -15.13 10.71
CA ASP A 7 14.28 -14.01 10.24
C ASP A 7 13.43 -12.89 9.64
N ARG A 8 12.39 -13.26 8.89
CA ARG A 8 11.54 -12.32 8.14
C ARG A 8 10.61 -11.51 9.04
N PHE A 9 10.26 -12.03 10.22
CA PHE A 9 9.50 -11.28 11.23
C PHE A 9 10.28 -10.12 11.86
N ARG A 10 11.61 -10.05 11.66
CA ARG A 10 12.46 -8.97 12.20
C ARG A 10 12.65 -7.80 11.23
N HIS A 11 11.91 -7.80 10.11
CA HIS A 11 12.10 -6.91 8.96
C HIS A 11 13.47 -7.05 8.29
N LEU A 12 13.55 -6.67 7.01
CA LEU A 12 14.79 -6.75 6.22
C LEU A 12 15.13 -5.37 5.68
N TYR A 13 16.36 -4.92 5.92
CA TYR A 13 16.91 -3.71 5.31
C TYR A 13 18.01 -4.09 4.31
N ILE A 14 17.77 -3.81 3.03
CA ILE A 14 18.63 -4.26 1.92
C ILE A 14 19.31 -3.04 1.29
N ILE A 15 20.65 -2.96 1.40
CA ILE A 15 21.46 -1.87 0.84
C ILE A 15 22.36 -2.41 -0.27
N GLY A 16 22.46 -1.65 -1.37
CA GLY A 16 23.39 -1.96 -2.48
C GLY A 16 23.21 -1.02 -3.66
N GLN A 17 24.25 -0.87 -4.48
CA GLN A 17 24.18 -0.08 -5.72
C GLN A 17 23.22 -0.70 -6.74
N THR A 18 22.85 0.05 -7.79
CA THR A 18 22.06 -0.50 -8.90
C THR A 18 22.81 -1.69 -9.54
N GLY A 19 22.07 -2.74 -9.91
CA GLY A 19 22.64 -3.95 -10.50
C GLY A 19 23.23 -4.96 -9.51
N THR A 20 23.23 -4.70 -8.19
CA THR A 20 23.77 -5.66 -7.20
C THR A 20 22.79 -6.77 -6.80
N GLY A 21 21.67 -6.93 -7.53
CA GLY A 21 20.72 -8.03 -7.30
C GLY A 21 19.65 -7.80 -6.23
N LYS A 22 19.42 -6.54 -5.78
CA LYS A 22 18.38 -6.22 -4.79
C LYS A 22 16.98 -6.64 -5.24
N SER A 23 16.57 -6.23 -6.45
CA SER A 23 15.26 -6.59 -7.01
C SER A 23 15.15 -8.10 -7.19
N THR A 24 16.22 -8.77 -7.64
CA THR A 24 16.27 -10.22 -7.75
C THR A 24 16.04 -10.92 -6.41
N LEU A 25 16.60 -10.38 -5.32
CA LEU A 25 16.36 -10.90 -3.97
C LEU A 25 14.88 -10.76 -3.57
N LEU A 26 14.28 -9.58 -3.79
CA LEU A 26 12.86 -9.34 -3.51
C LEU A 26 11.93 -10.25 -4.34
N ILE A 27 12.18 -10.38 -5.65
CA ILE A 27 11.43 -11.29 -6.54
C ILE A 27 11.53 -12.74 -6.03
N THR A 28 12.73 -13.17 -5.64
CA THR A 28 12.94 -14.54 -5.15
C THR A 28 12.09 -14.78 -3.90
N GLN A 29 12.06 -13.85 -2.95
CA GLN A 29 11.22 -13.94 -1.75
C GLN A 29 9.72 -13.95 -2.08
N ALA A 30 9.26 -13.05 -2.94
CA ALA A 30 7.85 -13.01 -3.36
C ALA A 30 7.41 -14.31 -4.04
N VAL A 31 8.24 -14.88 -4.92
CA VAL A 31 7.95 -16.15 -5.59
C VAL A 31 7.95 -17.33 -4.61
N GLU A 32 8.83 -17.32 -3.60
CA GLU A 32 8.81 -18.32 -2.53
C GLU A 32 7.51 -18.25 -1.72
N ASP A 33 7.06 -17.04 -1.33
CA ASP A 33 5.80 -16.84 -0.61
C ASP A 33 4.58 -17.27 -1.43
N MET A 34 4.54 -16.83 -2.68
CA MET A 34 3.50 -17.16 -3.63
C MET A 34 3.30 -18.68 -3.76
N LYS A 35 4.41 -19.43 -3.87
CA LYS A 35 4.40 -20.90 -3.91
C LYS A 35 4.02 -21.54 -2.58
N ALA A 36 4.38 -20.90 -1.46
CA ALA A 36 4.04 -21.37 -0.12
C ALA A 36 2.58 -21.07 0.27
N GLY A 37 1.85 -20.27 -0.51
CA GLY A 37 0.50 -19.83 -0.17
C GLY A 37 0.45 -18.56 0.69
N ASN A 38 1.59 -17.94 0.97
CA ASN A 38 1.66 -16.74 1.81
C ASN A 38 1.24 -15.49 1.01
N GLY A 39 0.51 -14.58 1.65
CA GLY A 39 0.22 -13.26 1.10
C GLY A 39 1.42 -12.31 1.23
N PHE A 40 1.57 -11.39 0.28
CA PHE A 40 2.57 -10.34 0.30
C PHE A 40 2.07 -9.12 -0.48
N CYS A 41 2.67 -7.95 -0.23
CA CYS A 41 2.43 -6.71 -0.98
C CYS A 41 3.76 -6.21 -1.55
N ILE A 42 3.75 -5.77 -2.81
CA ILE A 42 4.89 -5.15 -3.48
C ILE A 42 4.49 -3.73 -3.86
N LEU A 43 5.29 -2.76 -3.42
CA LEU A 43 5.20 -1.37 -3.86
C LEU A 43 6.39 -1.09 -4.77
N ASP A 44 6.12 -0.86 -6.05
CA ASP A 44 7.14 -0.55 -7.05
C ASP A 44 6.78 0.72 -7.83
N PRO A 45 7.52 1.83 -7.62
CA PRO A 45 7.29 3.07 -8.36
C PRO A 45 7.67 2.97 -9.85
N HIS A 46 8.40 1.93 -10.26
CA HIS A 46 8.89 1.77 -11.64
C HIS A 46 8.15 0.68 -12.44
N GLY A 47 7.34 -0.17 -11.79
CA GLY A 47 6.56 -1.24 -12.41
C GLY A 47 7.32 -2.52 -12.76
N GLU A 48 8.61 -2.43 -13.11
CA GLU A 48 9.44 -3.58 -13.54
C GLU A 48 9.40 -4.76 -12.55
N LEU A 49 9.48 -4.51 -11.25
CA LEU A 49 9.44 -5.53 -10.20
C LEU A 49 8.09 -6.25 -10.18
N CYS A 50 7.01 -5.49 -10.28
CA CYS A 50 5.65 -6.03 -10.32
C CYS A 50 5.45 -6.92 -11.55
N ASP A 51 5.90 -6.48 -12.72
CA ASP A 51 5.80 -7.27 -13.96
C ASP A 51 6.52 -8.62 -13.82
N PHE A 52 7.75 -8.62 -13.28
CA PHE A 52 8.48 -9.87 -13.03
C PHE A 52 7.76 -10.83 -12.07
N VAL A 53 7.06 -10.29 -11.06
CA VAL A 53 6.31 -11.12 -10.11
C VAL A 53 5.03 -11.65 -10.76
N MET A 54 4.31 -10.82 -11.53
CA MET A 54 3.11 -11.21 -12.26
C MET A 54 3.37 -12.33 -13.27
N ASP A 55 4.49 -12.28 -13.99
CA ASP A 55 4.90 -13.34 -14.93
C ASP A 55 5.04 -14.74 -14.28
N ARG A 56 5.19 -14.77 -12.95
CA ARG A 56 5.38 -15.99 -12.15
C ARG A 56 4.16 -16.32 -11.31
N PHE A 57 3.10 -15.52 -11.37
CA PHE A 57 1.90 -15.69 -10.58
C PHE A 57 1.13 -16.97 -10.99
N PRO A 58 0.80 -17.87 -10.05
CA PRO A 58 0.10 -19.10 -10.37
C PRO A 58 -1.32 -18.79 -10.84
N LYS A 59 -1.69 -19.30 -12.03
CA LYS A 59 -3.00 -19.05 -12.64
C LYS A 59 -4.15 -19.55 -11.77
N GLU A 60 -3.90 -20.61 -11.00
CA GLU A 60 -4.88 -21.22 -10.11
C GLU A 60 -5.26 -20.32 -8.92
N ARG A 61 -4.49 -19.26 -8.67
CA ARG A 61 -4.74 -18.28 -7.60
C ARG A 61 -5.06 -16.88 -8.13
N ILE A 62 -5.39 -16.74 -9.41
CA ILE A 62 -5.57 -15.42 -10.03
C ILE A 62 -6.61 -14.56 -9.30
N ASP A 63 -7.60 -15.18 -8.66
CA ASP A 63 -8.63 -14.51 -7.86
C ASP A 63 -8.07 -13.87 -6.56
N ASP A 64 -6.87 -14.27 -6.11
CA ASP A 64 -6.16 -13.66 -4.98
C ASP A 64 -5.34 -12.42 -5.39
N LEU A 65 -5.20 -12.14 -6.70
CA LEU A 65 -4.34 -11.08 -7.22
C LEU A 65 -5.06 -9.73 -7.23
N ILE A 66 -4.51 -8.76 -6.51
CA ILE A 66 -4.87 -7.35 -6.64
C ILE A 66 -3.70 -6.63 -7.32
N TYR A 67 -3.91 -6.19 -8.56
CA TYR A 67 -2.95 -5.38 -9.30
C TYR A 67 -3.41 -3.92 -9.32
N PHE A 68 -2.70 -3.06 -8.60
CA PHE A 68 -3.04 -1.64 -8.47
C PHE A 68 -2.02 -0.76 -9.19
N ASP A 69 -2.35 -0.33 -10.40
CA ASP A 69 -1.58 0.65 -11.17
C ASP A 69 -2.30 2.01 -11.17
N LEU A 70 -1.71 2.99 -10.48
CA LEU A 70 -2.23 4.36 -10.37
C LEU A 70 -2.23 5.11 -11.71
N SER A 71 -1.48 4.66 -12.71
CA SER A 71 -1.45 5.25 -14.05
C SER A 71 -2.49 4.64 -14.99
N ASN A 72 -3.06 3.49 -14.64
CA ASN A 72 -4.04 2.79 -15.45
C ASN A 72 -5.44 3.39 -15.28
N THR A 73 -5.90 4.09 -16.33
CA THR A 73 -7.23 4.70 -16.37
C THR A 73 -8.29 3.83 -17.04
N GLU A 74 -7.90 2.74 -17.70
CA GLU A 74 -8.84 1.80 -18.33
C GLU A 74 -9.42 0.81 -17.31
N TYR A 75 -8.62 0.40 -16.33
CA TYR A 75 -9.00 -0.53 -15.27
C TYR A 75 -8.63 0.02 -13.88
N PRO A 76 -9.20 1.17 -13.48
CA PRO A 76 -8.89 1.76 -12.17
C PRO A 76 -9.46 0.90 -11.05
N LEU A 77 -8.68 0.71 -9.99
CA LEU A 77 -9.21 0.19 -8.73
C LEU A 77 -9.90 1.32 -7.96
N ALA A 78 -11.16 1.11 -7.61
CA ALA A 78 -11.88 2.01 -6.74
C ALA A 78 -11.32 1.91 -5.32
N PHE A 79 -10.87 3.03 -4.79
CA PHE A 79 -10.41 3.14 -3.40
C PHE A 79 -10.98 4.41 -2.80
N ASN A 80 -11.81 4.24 -1.78
CA ASN A 80 -12.29 5.34 -0.95
C ASN A 80 -11.75 5.13 0.47
N PRO A 81 -10.78 5.94 0.93
CA PRO A 81 -10.23 5.78 2.27
C PRO A 81 -11.25 6.05 3.38
N LEU A 82 -12.36 6.73 3.08
CA LEU A 82 -13.43 7.03 4.03
C LEU A 82 -14.46 5.89 4.15
N ASP A 83 -14.41 4.90 3.25
CA ASP A 83 -15.36 3.80 3.21
C ASP A 83 -15.04 2.74 4.27
N GLY A 84 -16.05 2.01 4.72
CA GLY A 84 -15.90 0.91 5.69
C GLY A 84 -15.54 1.34 7.12
N THR A 85 -15.81 2.59 7.50
CA THR A 85 -15.63 3.08 8.88
C THR A 85 -16.92 2.92 9.69
N GLU A 86 -16.94 1.95 10.62
CA GLU A 86 -18.14 1.60 11.38
C GLU A 86 -18.20 2.34 12.73
N THR A 87 -17.04 2.59 13.33
CA THR A 87 -16.91 3.21 14.66
C THR A 87 -16.37 4.64 14.60
N GLU A 88 -16.65 5.44 15.63
CA GLU A 88 -16.08 6.79 15.77
C GLU A 88 -14.54 6.74 15.81
N ASP A 89 -13.97 5.77 16.54
CA ASP A 89 -12.52 5.58 16.63
C ASP A 89 -11.88 5.28 15.26
N GLU A 90 -12.51 4.44 14.42
CA GLU A 90 -12.03 4.17 13.05
C GLU A 90 -12.07 5.42 12.17
N ARG A 91 -13.13 6.22 12.27
CA ARG A 91 -13.27 7.49 11.55
C ARG A 91 -12.18 8.47 11.95
N ASP A 92 -11.86 8.55 13.24
CA ASP A 92 -10.79 9.38 13.77
C ASP A 92 -9.42 8.95 13.24
N VAL A 93 -9.13 7.65 13.27
CA VAL A 93 -7.87 7.06 12.76
C VAL A 93 -7.70 7.38 11.27
N VAL A 94 -8.69 7.03 10.44
CA VAL A 94 -8.66 7.29 9.00
C VAL A 94 -8.46 8.77 8.70
N THR A 95 -9.17 9.65 9.42
CA THR A 95 -9.07 11.10 9.21
C THR A 95 -7.68 11.62 9.59
N ASN A 96 -7.10 11.12 10.68
CA ASN A 96 -5.74 11.47 11.08
C ASN A 96 -4.70 11.01 10.06
N ASP A 97 -4.79 9.76 9.57
CA ASP A 97 -3.87 9.22 8.57
C ASP A 97 -3.90 10.06 7.28
N LEU A 98 -5.10 10.48 6.85
CA LEU A 98 -5.25 11.37 5.71
C LEU A 98 -4.62 12.74 5.95
N ILE A 99 -4.81 13.33 7.14
CA ILE A 99 -4.19 14.61 7.51
C ILE A 99 -2.66 14.49 7.46
N GLU A 100 -2.10 13.45 8.07
CA GLU A 100 -0.65 13.21 8.09
C GLU A 100 -0.09 13.01 6.67
N MET A 101 -0.83 12.29 5.81
CA MET A 101 -0.50 12.16 4.39
C MET A 101 -0.44 13.53 3.70
N PHE A 102 -1.46 14.38 3.86
CA PHE A 102 -1.49 15.72 3.27
C PHE A 102 -0.37 16.63 3.81
N VAL A 103 -0.09 16.57 5.11
CA VAL A 103 1.04 17.31 5.71
C VAL A 103 2.37 16.81 5.14
N SER A 104 2.56 15.50 4.97
CA SER A 104 3.77 14.93 4.39
C SER A 104 3.97 15.36 2.94
N MET A 105 2.88 15.46 2.16
CA MET A 105 2.93 15.83 0.74
C MET A 105 3.13 17.34 0.51
N TYR A 106 2.48 18.20 1.31
CA TYR A 106 2.39 19.64 1.04
C TYR A 106 3.08 20.52 2.09
N GLY A 107 3.47 19.96 3.23
CA GLY A 107 4.06 20.67 4.36
C GLY A 107 3.04 21.47 5.18
N GLU A 108 3.43 21.81 6.41
CA GLU A 108 2.58 22.55 7.35
C GLU A 108 2.31 24.01 6.94
N GLU A 109 3.12 24.57 6.03
CA GLU A 109 2.89 25.93 5.50
C GLU A 109 1.64 26.00 4.62
N ILE A 110 1.42 24.96 3.80
CA ILE A 110 0.26 24.87 2.90
C ILE A 110 -0.91 24.19 3.61
N PHE A 111 -0.66 23.12 4.35
CA PHE A 111 -1.67 22.35 5.07
C PHE A 111 -1.60 22.62 6.58
N GLY A 112 -1.70 23.90 6.93
CA GLY A 112 -1.60 24.36 8.32
C GLY A 112 -2.81 24.02 9.20
N PRO A 113 -2.74 24.30 10.52
CA PRO A 113 -3.72 23.80 11.50
C PRO A 113 -5.18 24.09 11.15
N ARG A 114 -5.46 25.30 10.64
CA ARG A 114 -6.84 25.67 10.27
C ARG A 114 -7.39 24.87 9.09
N ILE A 115 -6.54 24.53 8.12
CA ILE A 115 -6.94 23.70 6.97
C ILE A 115 -7.15 22.26 7.43
N GLN A 116 -6.32 21.76 8.34
CA GLN A 116 -6.49 20.44 8.95
C GLN A 116 -7.83 20.34 9.69
N ASP A 117 -8.23 21.34 10.47
CA ASP A 117 -9.53 21.36 11.16
C ASP A 117 -10.70 21.31 10.17
N TYR A 118 -10.64 22.08 9.08
CA TYR A 118 -11.67 22.06 8.05
C TYR A 118 -11.73 20.71 7.33
N PHE A 119 -10.57 20.15 6.99
CA PHE A 119 -10.47 18.86 6.35
C PHE A 119 -11.03 17.74 7.24
N ARG A 120 -10.68 17.75 8.53
CA ARG A 120 -11.19 16.80 9.53
C ARG A 120 -12.72 16.81 9.59
N ASN A 121 -13.31 17.99 9.75
CA ASN A 121 -14.75 18.13 9.83
C ASN A 121 -15.45 17.71 8.53
N ALA A 122 -14.82 17.95 7.37
CA ALA A 122 -15.33 17.49 6.09
C ALA A 122 -15.29 15.96 5.98
N CYS A 123 -14.20 15.30 6.42
CA CYS A 123 -14.11 13.84 6.48
C CYS A 123 -15.22 13.25 7.36
N PHE A 124 -15.44 13.79 8.56
CA PHE A 124 -16.52 13.31 9.44
C PHE A 124 -17.89 13.46 8.80
N LEU A 125 -18.19 14.62 8.20
CA LEU A 125 -19.46 14.83 7.50
C LEU A 125 -19.68 13.83 6.36
N LEU A 126 -18.63 13.47 5.63
CA LEU A 126 -18.69 12.49 4.54
C LEU A 126 -18.84 11.05 5.04
N MET A 127 -18.41 10.75 6.27
CA MET A 127 -18.58 9.43 6.88
C MET A 127 -19.88 9.30 7.69
N GLU A 128 -20.52 10.42 8.05
CA GLU A 128 -21.80 10.48 8.76
C GLU A 128 -23.02 10.39 7.82
N GLN A 129 -22.89 9.68 6.69
CA GLN A 129 -24.00 9.51 5.75
C GLN A 129 -25.03 8.52 6.33
N PRO A 130 -26.32 8.89 6.42
CA PRO A 130 -27.37 7.91 6.71
C PRO A 130 -27.51 6.91 5.55
N GLU A 131 -27.96 5.69 5.84
CA GLU A 131 -28.31 4.68 4.82
C GLU A 131 -29.33 5.19 3.79
#